data_AF-A0ABD5MVY7-F1
#
_entry.id   AF-A0ABD5MVY7-F1
#
_cell.length_a   1.000
_cell.length_b   1.000
_cell.length_c   1.000
_cell.angle_alpha   90.00
_cell.angle_beta   90.00
_cell.angle_gamma   90.00
#
_symmetry.space_group_name_H-M   'P 1'
#
loop_
_entity.id
_entity.type
_entity.pdbx_description
1 polymer ?
#
loop_
_entity_poly.entity_id
_entity_poly.type
_entity_poly.pdbx_seq_one_letter_code
_entity_poly.pdbx_strand_id
1 'polypeptide(L)'
;MELEKDENVILDDGFWGSNKKLVLTNKRLLVQKRKGSVISKWEIEHEILLEEIEETYGMIDVFTFLSSLILKLKNKEQLLFNFRLIDSQMPRLGGDIETNIAMKTKEITNKYLTGINNQIQKKSQKRST
;
A
#
# COMPACT_ATOMS: atom_id res chain seq x y z
N MET A 1 5.41 5.34 15.25
CA MET A 1 4.00 5.35 14.83
C MET A 1 3.20 4.94 16.04
N GLU A 2 2.31 5.82 16.49
CA GLU A 2 1.44 5.55 17.64
C GLU A 2 0.07 5.12 17.09
N LEU A 3 -0.38 3.93 17.49
CA LEU A 3 -1.69 3.41 17.09
C LEU A 3 -2.75 3.94 18.05
N GLU A 4 -3.93 4.25 17.52
CA GLU A 4 -5.05 4.62 18.36
C GLU A 4 -5.54 3.44 19.19
N LYS A 5 -6.35 3.73 20.22
CA LYS A 5 -7.08 2.70 20.95
C LYS A 5 -7.92 1.85 19.99
N ASP A 6 -7.82 0.53 20.12
CA ASP A 6 -8.46 -0.49 19.28
C ASP A 6 -8.02 -0.49 17.80
N GLU A 7 -6.94 0.21 17.47
CA GLU A 7 -6.30 0.15 16.17
C GLU A 7 -5.27 -0.98 16.11
N ASN A 8 -5.38 -1.83 15.08
CA ASN A 8 -4.50 -2.97 14.88
C ASN A 8 -3.95 -2.95 13.46
N VAL A 9 -2.68 -3.29 13.31
CA VAL A 9 -2.03 -3.45 12.00
C VAL A 9 -2.58 -4.69 11.31
N ILE A 10 -3.04 -4.52 10.07
CA ILE A 10 -3.56 -5.58 9.21
C ILE A 10 -2.49 -5.99 8.20
N LEU A 11 -1.81 -5.02 7.58
CA LEU A 11 -0.68 -5.25 6.69
C LEU A 11 0.45 -4.27 7.00
N ASP A 12 1.65 -4.83 7.17
CA ASP A 12 2.92 -4.12 7.21
C ASP A 12 3.95 -5.01 6.49
N ASP A 13 3.83 -5.09 5.17
CA ASP A 13 4.75 -5.86 4.33
C ASP A 13 6.07 -5.12 4.07
N GLY A 14 6.32 -4.03 4.79
CA GLY A 14 7.51 -3.22 4.63
C GLY A 14 7.43 -2.22 3.48
N PHE A 15 8.54 -2.09 2.76
CA PHE A 15 8.80 -0.97 1.85
C PHE A 15 7.85 -0.95 0.64
N TRP A 16 7.31 0.23 0.36
CA TRP A 16 6.64 0.57 -0.88
C TRP A 16 7.62 1.35 -1.77
N GLY A 17 8.56 0.62 -2.35
CA GLY A 17 9.65 1.16 -3.17
C GLY A 17 10.89 1.46 -2.33
N SER A 18 11.72 2.42 -2.73
CA SER A 18 12.99 2.71 -2.02
C SER A 18 12.84 3.64 -0.82
N ASN A 19 11.82 4.49 -0.80
CA ASN A 19 11.71 5.58 0.16
C ASN A 19 10.31 5.74 0.77
N LYS A 20 9.35 4.89 0.40
CA LYS A 20 8.03 4.85 1.02
C LYS A 20 7.77 3.51 1.67
N LYS A 21 6.80 3.50 2.56
CA LYS A 21 6.26 2.35 3.26
C LYS A 21 4.77 2.54 3.35
N LEU A 22 3.99 1.50 3.09
CA LEU A 22 2.56 1.49 3.38
C LEU A 22 2.33 0.67 4.64
N VAL A 23 1.41 1.13 5.48
CA VAL A 23 0.91 0.37 6.62
C VAL A 23 -0.61 0.45 6.60
N LEU A 24 -1.27 -0.70 6.48
CA LEU A 24 -2.71 -0.79 6.58
C LEU A 24 -3.09 -1.21 7.99
N THR A 25 -3.95 -0.42 8.63
CA THR A 25 -4.59 -0.79 9.90
C THR A 25 -6.07 -1.12 9.66
N ASN A 26 -6.77 -1.55 10.70
CA ASN A 26 -8.23 -1.71 10.67
C ASN A 26 -8.97 -0.37 10.58
N LYS A 27 -8.28 0.77 10.69
CA LYS A 27 -8.90 2.11 10.66
C LYS A 27 -8.46 2.98 9.48
N ARG A 28 -7.19 2.95 9.11
CA ARG A 28 -6.57 3.87 8.15
C ARG A 28 -5.45 3.19 7.34
N LEU A 29 -5.14 3.79 6.20
CA LEU A 29 -3.93 3.53 5.44
C LEU A 29 -2.93 4.65 5.73
N LEU A 30 -1.73 4.27 6.18
CA LEU A 30 -0.63 5.18 6.45
C LEU A 30 0.40 5.04 5.34
N VAL A 31 0.73 6.17 4.71
CA VAL A 31 1.84 6.29 3.77
C VAL A 31 2.97 6.97 4.50
N GLN A 32 4.06 6.24 4.70
CA GLN A 32 5.24 6.74 5.39
C GLN A 32 6.36 6.97 4.39
N LYS A 33 7.08 8.07 4.54
CA LYS A 33 8.28 8.39 3.78
C LYS A 33 9.50 8.31 4.67
N ARG A 34 10.62 7.83 4.12
CA ARG A 34 11.89 7.79 4.81
C ARG A 34 12.39 9.21 5.08
N LYS A 35 12.77 9.50 6.32
CA LYS A 35 13.24 10.82 6.76
C LYS A 35 14.77 10.85 6.89
N GLY A 36 15.42 11.59 6.00
CA GLY A 36 16.88 11.79 5.99
C GLY A 36 17.67 10.56 5.53
N SER A 37 19.00 10.61 5.70
CA SER A 37 19.93 9.56 5.26
C SER A 37 19.86 8.28 6.11
N VAL A 38 19.26 8.35 7.30
CA VAL A 38 19.18 7.26 8.27
C VAL A 38 18.08 6.27 7.87
N ILE A 39 18.40 4.97 7.84
CA ILE A 39 17.52 3.89 7.34
C ILE A 39 16.27 3.68 8.22
N SER A 40 16.32 4.04 9.50
CA SER A 40 15.31 3.68 10.49
C SER A 40 14.25 4.74 10.80
N LYS A 41 14.37 5.97 10.28
CA LYS A 41 13.40 7.05 10.56
C LYS A 41 12.36 7.15 9.45
N TRP A 42 11.10 6.99 9.83
CA TRP A 42 9.92 7.11 8.96
C TRP A 42 9.03 8.25 9.45
N GLU A 43 8.53 9.05 8.52
CA GLU A 43 7.61 10.15 8.74
C GLU A 43 6.30 9.86 8.01
N ILE A 44 5.16 10.17 8.63
CA ILE A 44 3.85 10.01 8.00
C ILE A 44 3.73 11.10 6.93
N GLU A 45 3.64 10.69 5.67
CA GLU A 45 3.42 11.57 4.52
C GLU A 45 1.92 11.75 4.25
N HIS A 46 1.16 10.65 4.32
CA HIS A 46 -0.29 10.68 4.23
C HIS A 46 -0.93 9.74 5.25
N GLU A 47 -2.06 10.18 5.76
CA GLU A 47 -2.97 9.38 6.57
C GLU A 47 -4.34 9.42 5.90
N ILE A 48 -4.86 8.25 5.56
CA ILE A 48 -6.12 8.12 4.81
C ILE A 48 -7.05 7.24 5.63
N LEU A 49 -8.15 7.79 6.13
CA LEU A 49 -9.10 7.00 6.89
C LEU A 49 -9.83 6.05 5.93
N LEU A 50 -9.99 4.78 6.32
CA LEU A 50 -10.67 3.80 5.46
C LEU A 50 -12.13 4.17 5.19
N GLU A 51 -12.74 5.01 6.02
CA GLU A 51 -14.10 5.50 5.81
C GLU A 51 -14.21 6.63 4.79
N GLU A 52 -13.10 7.27 4.42
CA GLU A 52 -13.04 8.29 3.38
C GLU A 52 -12.87 7.68 1.99
N ILE A 53 -12.39 6.43 1.92
CA ILE A 53 -12.21 5.69 0.68
C ILE A 53 -13.58 5.23 0.17
N GLU A 54 -13.89 5.59 -1.07
CA GLU A 54 -15.07 5.13 -1.80
C GLU A 54 -14.75 3.84 -2.57
N GLU A 55 -13.67 3.87 -3.36
CA GLU A 55 -13.27 2.78 -4.24
C GLU A 55 -11.74 2.65 -4.28
N THR A 56 -11.23 1.44 -4.54
CA THR A 56 -9.80 1.20 -4.75
C THR A 56 -9.54 0.39 -6.00
N TYR A 57 -8.47 0.73 -6.71
CA TYR A 57 -8.06 0.07 -7.94
C TYR A 57 -6.56 -0.19 -7.96
N GLY A 58 -6.16 -1.26 -8.64
CA GLY A 58 -4.76 -1.55 -8.95
C GLY A 58 -4.52 -1.40 -10.44
N MET A 59 -3.46 -0.69 -10.83
CA MET A 59 -2.97 -0.65 -12.20
C MET A 59 -1.57 -1.24 -12.26
N ILE A 60 -1.23 -1.91 -13.35
CA ILE A 60 0.10 -2.47 -13.59
C ILE A 60 0.49 -2.13 -15.00
N ASP A 61 1.62 -1.45 -15.13
CA ASP A 61 2.29 -1.23 -16.40
C ASP A 61 3.40 -2.28 -16.54
N VAL A 62 3.21 -3.17 -17.50
CA VAL A 62 4.11 -4.30 -17.78
C VAL A 62 5.42 -3.82 -18.42
N PHE A 63 5.40 -2.70 -19.15
CA PHE A 63 6.61 -2.17 -19.81
C PHE A 63 7.53 -1.45 -18.84
N THR A 64 6.95 -0.76 -17.86
CA THR A 64 7.72 -0.03 -16.85
C THR A 64 7.84 -0.77 -15.53
N PHE A 65 7.29 -1.98 -15.42
CA PHE A 65 7.22 -2.77 -14.18
C PHE A 65 6.67 -1.96 -12.99
N LEU A 66 5.84 -0.96 -13.29
CA LEU A 66 5.25 -0.04 -12.35
C LEU A 66 3.89 -0.59 -11.95
N SER A 67 3.66 -0.73 -10.65
CA SER A 67 2.31 -0.97 -10.14
C SER A 67 1.81 0.25 -9.39
N SER A 68 0.54 0.56 -9.53
CA SER A 68 -0.09 1.71 -8.89
C SER A 68 -1.27 1.24 -8.07
N LEU A 69 -1.32 1.66 -6.81
CA LEU A 69 -2.51 1.61 -5.98
C LEU A 69 -3.23 2.95 -6.10
N ILE A 70 -4.48 2.92 -6.58
CA ILE A 70 -5.31 4.10 -6.78
C ILE A 70 -6.42 4.05 -5.73
N LEU A 71 -6.56 5.12 -4.96
CA LEU A 71 -7.67 5.31 -4.02
C LEU A 71 -8.54 6.44 -4.53
N LYS A 72 -9.82 6.16 -4.72
CA LYS A 72 -10.83 7.19 -4.97
C LYS A 72 -11.52 7.50 -3.66
N LEU A 73 -11.43 8.75 -3.24
CA LEU A 73 -12.01 9.22 -1.99
C LEU A 73 -13.42 9.78 -2.24
N LYS A 74 -14.25 9.80 -1.19
CA LYS A 74 -15.64 10.30 -1.23
C LYS A 74 -15.74 11.79 -1.58
N ASN A 75 -14.69 12.56 -1.34
CA ASN A 75 -14.58 13.95 -1.76
C ASN A 75 -14.25 14.11 -3.26
N LYS A 76 -14.24 13.00 -4.02
CA LYS A 76 -13.88 12.90 -5.44
C LYS A 76 -12.38 13.09 -5.74
N GLU A 77 -11.53 13.21 -4.72
CA GLU A 77 -10.09 13.20 -4.92
C GLU A 77 -9.60 11.78 -5.26
N GLN A 78 -8.53 11.72 -6.05
CA GLN A 78 -7.85 10.46 -6.36
C GLN A 78 -6.42 10.53 -5.88
N LEU A 79 -6.02 9.54 -5.08
CA LEU A 79 -4.66 9.36 -4.63
C LEU A 79 -4.01 8.22 -5.41
N LEU A 80 -2.86 8.49 -6.01
CA LEU A 80 -2.08 7.54 -6.80
C LEU A 80 -0.77 7.21 -6.08
N PHE A 81 -0.63 5.94 -5.68
CA PHE A 81 0.59 5.43 -5.06
C PHE A 81 1.30 4.48 -6.03
N ASN A 82 2.35 5.00 -6.66
CA ASN A 82 3.19 4.22 -7.55
C ASN A 82 4.21 3.38 -6.77
N PHE A 83 4.44 2.17 -7.23
CA PHE A 83 5.35 1.19 -6.67
C PHE A 83 6.16 0.54 -7.78
N ARG A 84 7.47 0.51 -7.58
CA ARG A 84 8.39 -0.24 -8.42
C ARG A 84 9.36 -0.96 -7.48
N LEU A 85 9.50 -2.27 -7.65
CA LEU A 85 10.60 -3.00 -7.04
C LEU A 85 11.90 -2.62 -7.75
N ILE A 86 12.95 -2.34 -6.99
CA ILE A 86 14.29 -2.07 -7.51
C ILE A 86 15.18 -3.26 -7.14
N ASP A 87 16.12 -3.63 -8.01
CA ASP A 87 16.97 -4.83 -7.90
C ASP A 87 17.59 -5.08 -6.52
N SER A 88 17.90 -4.02 -5.75
CA SER A 88 18.48 -4.14 -4.41
C SER A 88 17.55 -4.76 -3.35
N GLN A 89 16.25 -4.89 -3.65
CA GLN A 89 15.25 -5.50 -2.78
C GLN A 89 14.86 -6.92 -3.20
N MET A 90 15.53 -7.48 -4.22
CA MET A 90 15.27 -8.84 -4.69
C MET A 90 16.27 -9.87 -4.13
N PRO A 91 15.81 -11.02 -3.62
CA PRO A 91 16.64 -12.22 -3.57
C PRO A 91 17.11 -12.53 -5.00
N ARG A 92 18.35 -13.00 -5.18
CA ARG A 92 18.83 -13.45 -6.49
C ARG A 92 18.01 -14.65 -6.97
N LEU A 93 16.93 -14.38 -7.69
CA LEU A 93 16.08 -15.37 -8.31
C LEU A 93 16.75 -15.80 -9.63
N GLY A 94 17.00 -17.09 -9.81
CA GLY A 94 17.39 -17.62 -11.12
C GLY A 94 16.19 -17.61 -12.06
N GLY A 95 16.32 -16.99 -13.23
CA GLY A 95 15.26 -16.85 -14.25
C GLY A 95 15.18 -15.45 -14.83
N ASP A 96 14.15 -15.19 -15.64
CA ASP A 96 13.84 -13.87 -16.18
C ASP A 96 13.46 -12.90 -15.04
N ILE A 97 14.42 -12.03 -14.70
CA ILE A 97 14.34 -11.07 -13.60
C ILE A 97 13.17 -10.11 -13.80
N GLU A 98 12.92 -9.70 -15.05
CA GLU A 98 11.88 -8.72 -15.40
C GLU A 98 10.47 -9.26 -15.11
N THR A 99 10.20 -10.50 -15.55
CA THR A 99 8.93 -11.19 -15.27
C THR A 99 8.74 -11.38 -13.76
N ASN A 100 9.79 -11.73 -13.03
CA ASN A 100 9.74 -11.89 -11.58
C ASN A 100 9.46 -10.57 -10.85
N ILE A 101 10.05 -9.46 -11.30
CA ILE A 101 9.75 -8.10 -10.80
C ILE A 101 8.27 -7.80 -11.03
N ALA A 102 7.79 -7.90 -12.26
CA ALA A 102 6.40 -7.61 -12.62
C ALA A 102 5.41 -8.36 -11.71
N MET A 103 5.63 -9.66 -11.51
CA MET A 103 4.76 -10.50 -10.67
C MET A 103 4.80 -10.10 -9.20
N LYS A 104 5.99 -9.82 -8.65
CA LYS A 104 6.11 -9.42 -7.23
C LYS A 104 5.50 -8.04 -6.97
N THR A 105 5.73 -7.09 -7.88
CA THR A 105 5.12 -5.75 -7.78
C THR A 105 3.59 -5.85 -7.81
N LYS A 106 3.05 -6.70 -8.70
CA LYS A 106 1.62 -7.04 -8.77
C LYS A 106 1.09 -7.69 -7.50
N GLU A 107 1.81 -8.67 -6.96
CA GLU A 107 1.41 -9.42 -5.76
C GLU A 107 1.25 -8.48 -4.56
N ILE A 108 2.23 -7.60 -4.33
CA ILE A 108 2.22 -6.61 -3.25
C ILE A 108 1.04 -5.64 -3.42
N THR A 109 0.85 -5.07 -4.62
CA THR A 109 -0.27 -4.15 -4.87
C THR A 109 -1.62 -4.84 -4.65
N ASN A 110 -1.79 -6.06 -5.16
CA ASN A 110 -3.02 -6.83 -4.97
C ASN A 110 -3.28 -7.12 -3.49
N LYS A 111 -2.25 -7.41 -2.70
CA LYS A 111 -2.39 -7.67 -1.27
C LYS A 111 -2.92 -6.45 -0.53
N TYR A 112 -2.37 -5.26 -0.80
CA TYR A 112 -2.90 -4.01 -0.23
C TYR A 112 -4.31 -3.70 -0.72
N LEU A 113 -4.58 -3.86 -2.02
CA LEU A 113 -5.91 -3.65 -2.61
C LEU A 113 -6.97 -4.53 -1.93
N THR A 114 -6.73 -5.84 -1.86
CA THR A 114 -7.63 -6.79 -1.20
C THR A 114 -7.75 -6.50 0.29
N GLY A 115 -6.64 -6.15 0.96
CA GLY A 115 -6.64 -5.76 2.37
C GLY A 115 -7.57 -4.58 2.65
N ILE A 116 -7.44 -3.49 1.88
CA ILE A 116 -8.26 -2.29 2.02
C ILE A 116 -9.73 -2.62 1.78
N ASN A 117 -10.05 -3.26 0.66
CA ASN A 117 -11.43 -3.60 0.30
C ASN A 117 -12.11 -4.48 1.36
N ASN A 118 -11.38 -5.47 1.90
CA ASN A 118 -11.91 -6.32 2.98
C ASN A 118 -12.22 -5.53 4.26
N GLN A 119 -11.40 -4.53 4.60
CA GLN A 119 -11.68 -3.70 5.78
C GLN A 119 -12.86 -2.76 5.56
N ILE A 120 -13.01 -2.19 4.36
CA ILE A 120 -14.16 -1.36 3.99
C ILE A 120 -15.46 -2.18 4.08
N GLN A 121 -15.49 -3.38 3.49
CA GLN A 121 -16.65 -4.26 3.52
C GLN A 121 -17.05 -4.69 4.94
N LYS A 122 -16.07 -5.06 5.78
CA LYS A 122 -16.31 -5.41 7.20
C LYS A 122 -16.95 -4.28 7.99
N LYS A 123 -16.54 -3.02 7.73
CA LYS A 123 -17.13 -1.85 8.38
C LYS A 123 -18.56 -1.58 7.90
N SER A 124 -18.83 -1.75 6.61
CA SER A 124 -20.18 -1.59 6.07
C SER A 124 -21.16 -2.60 6.66
N GLN A 125 -20.77 -3.87 6.79
CA GLN A 125 -21.61 -4.92 7.38
C GLN A 125 -21.93 -4.67 8.86
N LYS A 126 -20.96 -4.18 9.65
CA LYS A 126 -21.17 -3.83 11.06
C LYS A 126 -22.13 -2.66 11.28
N ARG A 127 -22.33 -1.78 10.29
CA ARG A 127 -23.28 -0.65 10.38
C ARG A 127 -24.72 -1.04 10.03
N SER A 128 -24.92 -2.23 9.46
CA SER A 128 -26.24 -2.74 9.04
C SER A 128 -26.85 -3.75 10.02
N THR A 129 -26.23 -3.95 11.18
CA THR A 129 -26.70 -4.82 12.27
C THR A 129 -26.90 -3.99 13.53
#